data_AF-A0AAJ1X1U2-F1
#
_entry.id   AF-A0AAJ1X1U2-F1
#
_cell.length_a   1.000
_cell.length_b   1.000
_cell.length_c   1.000
_cell.angle_alpha   90.00
_cell.angle_beta   90.00
_cell.angle_gamma   90.00
#
_symmetry.space_group_name_H-M   'P 1'
#
loop_
_entity.id
_entity.type
_entity.pdbx_description
1 polymer ?
#
loop_
_entity_poly.entity_id
_entity_poly.type
_entity_poly.pdbx_seq_one_letter_code
_entity_poly.pdbx_strand_id
1 'polypeptide(L)'
;MTRRSATLRRTVAALALSATAVTGLVACGNDDAPKPAAAPGGSPTATTGPVDAAELASAMTAAYADVTSARVAFDVEGVAGGEVGGEGVVSYDAEAGTGPAVGLTIDAMGQSIELRVVDGVVYLGGPLAAMLGGGSPWVGLDLSTVDLSSLGVDPGQLAGAFDPQQLVAALGSAADVERDGEETVDGETLERYTVTVDPSALAELVPDAGAALPTEPVELTALLDDADRLRQLTTDLPLPTGETASLTLRLWDYGTDATVEAPPAADVTLLDGIPGFTTS
;
A
#
# COMPACT_ATOMS: atom_id res chain seq x y z
N MET A 1 47.37 -7.97 53.30
CA MET A 1 47.19 -9.42 53.55
C MET A 1 46.25 -9.97 52.49
N THR A 2 46.77 -10.47 51.36
CA THR A 2 47.10 -11.88 51.07
C THR A 2 45.91 -12.85 50.95
N ARG A 3 45.69 -13.29 49.68
CA ARG A 3 45.49 -14.69 49.20
C ARG A 3 44.17 -15.39 49.59
N ARG A 4 43.54 -16.27 48.80
CA ARG A 4 43.83 -17.10 47.59
C ARG A 4 42.45 -17.64 47.11
N SER A 5 42.14 -17.70 45.81
CA SER A 5 42.31 -18.85 44.87
C SER A 5 41.58 -20.14 45.32
N ALA A 6 40.71 -20.78 44.53
CA ALA A 6 41.00 -21.61 43.35
C ALA A 6 39.65 -22.14 42.74
N THR A 7 39.35 -22.16 41.44
CA THR A 7 39.87 -22.93 40.27
C THR A 7 38.90 -24.05 39.85
N LEU A 8 38.53 -24.09 38.57
CA LEU A 8 38.45 -25.28 37.68
C LEU A 8 38.21 -24.72 36.25
N ARG A 9 39.17 -24.61 35.31
CA ARG A 9 39.96 -25.58 34.53
C ARG A 9 39.16 -26.59 33.70
N ARG A 10 39.20 -26.41 32.36
CA ARG A 10 39.67 -27.32 31.27
C ARG A 10 38.95 -26.91 29.96
N THR A 11 39.52 -26.82 28.76
CA THR A 11 40.83 -27.18 28.20
C THR A 11 40.95 -26.54 26.80
N VAL A 12 42.18 -26.19 26.42
CA VAL A 12 42.65 -25.70 25.11
C VAL A 12 43.17 -26.89 24.28
N ALA A 13 43.00 -26.85 22.94
CA ALA A 13 43.96 -27.30 21.91
C ALA A 13 43.40 -26.94 20.51
N ALA A 14 43.96 -25.99 19.74
CA ALA A 14 45.17 -26.04 18.89
C ALA A 14 44.90 -26.68 17.50
N LEU A 15 44.81 -25.88 16.43
CA LEU A 15 45.87 -25.54 15.44
C LEU A 15 46.13 -26.62 14.37
N ALA A 16 45.91 -26.27 13.10
CA ALA A 16 46.76 -26.67 11.98
C ALA A 16 46.55 -25.75 10.76
N LEU A 17 47.55 -24.90 10.48
CA LEU A 17 47.80 -24.34 9.15
C LEU A 17 48.40 -25.42 8.26
N SER A 18 47.99 -25.49 7.00
CA SER A 18 48.75 -26.16 5.94
C SER A 18 48.62 -25.39 4.64
N ALA A 19 49.65 -24.60 4.35
CA ALA A 19 49.98 -24.10 3.03
C ALA A 19 50.85 -25.16 2.33
N THR A 20 50.48 -25.53 1.11
CA THR A 20 51.33 -26.30 0.20
C THR A 20 51.19 -25.72 -1.20
N ALA A 21 52.25 -25.07 -1.65
CA ALA A 21 52.54 -24.81 -3.04
C ALA A 21 53.54 -25.86 -3.54
N VAL A 22 53.52 -26.14 -4.85
CA VAL A 22 54.67 -26.29 -5.79
C VAL A 22 54.43 -27.36 -6.88
N THR A 23 54.83 -26.98 -8.11
CA THR A 23 55.09 -27.74 -9.37
C THR A 23 53.89 -28.36 -10.10
N GLY A 24 53.65 -28.16 -11.40
CA GLY A 24 54.52 -27.74 -12.50
C GLY A 24 54.61 -28.88 -13.52
N LEU A 25 53.75 -28.87 -14.54
CA LEU A 25 53.92 -29.70 -15.74
C LEU A 25 53.64 -28.86 -17.00
N VAL A 26 54.71 -28.63 -17.75
CA VAL A 26 54.70 -28.06 -19.10
C VAL A 26 54.43 -29.20 -20.07
N ALA A 27 53.39 -29.08 -20.89
CA ALA A 27 53.25 -29.82 -22.13
C ALA A 27 52.87 -28.80 -23.23
N CYS A 28 53.86 -28.42 -24.05
CA CYS A 28 53.65 -27.71 -25.30
C CYS A 28 53.13 -28.69 -26.36
N GLY A 29 52.12 -28.29 -27.13
CA GLY A 29 51.63 -29.08 -28.26
C GLY A 29 50.53 -28.40 -29.07
N ASN A 30 50.95 -27.47 -29.94
CA ASN A 30 50.36 -27.06 -31.22
C ASN A 30 49.04 -26.25 -31.30
N ASP A 31 49.12 -25.22 -32.14
CA ASP A 31 48.15 -24.23 -32.66
C ASP A 31 46.64 -24.55 -32.60
N ASP A 32 45.87 -23.66 -31.95
CA ASP A 32 44.78 -22.87 -32.55
C ASP A 32 44.18 -21.92 -31.47
N ALA A 33 43.85 -20.68 -31.82
CA ALA A 33 43.42 -19.66 -30.85
C ALA A 33 42.00 -19.91 -30.32
N PRO A 34 41.75 -19.89 -28.99
CA PRO A 34 40.39 -19.84 -28.47
C PRO A 34 39.99 -18.39 -28.17
N LYS A 35 38.97 -17.95 -28.90
CA LYS A 35 38.06 -16.83 -28.63
C LYS A 35 37.75 -16.69 -27.12
N PRO A 36 37.72 -15.48 -26.54
CA PRO A 36 37.24 -15.31 -25.16
C PRO A 36 35.80 -15.81 -25.07
N ALA A 37 35.58 -16.81 -24.22
CA ALA A 37 34.25 -17.28 -23.88
C ALA A 37 33.52 -16.15 -23.14
N ALA A 38 32.35 -15.80 -23.65
CA ALA A 38 31.39 -14.96 -22.95
C ALA A 38 31.03 -15.65 -21.63
N ALA A 39 31.11 -14.90 -20.53
CA ALA A 39 30.53 -15.33 -19.26
C ALA A 39 29.00 -15.44 -19.44
N PRO A 40 28.36 -16.56 -19.06
CA PRO A 40 26.92 -16.58 -18.88
C PRO A 40 26.65 -16.00 -17.49
N GLY A 41 26.41 -14.69 -17.48
CA GLY A 41 26.04 -13.94 -16.28
C GLY A 41 25.09 -12.82 -16.67
N GLY A 42 24.08 -13.16 -17.48
CA GLY A 42 22.92 -12.30 -17.60
C GLY A 42 22.12 -12.46 -16.31
N SER A 43 22.21 -11.48 -15.42
CA SER A 43 21.05 -11.14 -14.60
C SER A 43 19.85 -11.02 -15.55
N PRO A 44 18.64 -11.47 -15.18
CA PRO A 44 17.48 -11.21 -16.02
C PRO A 44 17.41 -9.70 -16.20
N THR A 45 17.66 -9.21 -17.41
CA THR A 45 17.34 -7.84 -17.73
C THR A 45 15.84 -7.75 -17.55
N ALA A 46 15.38 -7.08 -16.50
CA ALA A 46 14.00 -6.67 -16.34
C ALA A 46 13.59 -6.07 -17.69
N THR A 47 12.75 -6.81 -18.42
CA THR A 47 12.43 -6.45 -19.80
C THR A 47 11.39 -5.35 -19.67
N THR A 48 11.80 -4.12 -19.95
CA THR A 48 10.90 -2.97 -20.06
C THR A 48 9.97 -3.16 -21.26
N GLY A 49 8.73 -2.66 -21.16
CA GLY A 49 7.76 -2.68 -22.24
C GLY A 49 6.35 -3.05 -21.79
N PRO A 50 5.42 -3.20 -22.74
CA PRO A 50 4.01 -3.44 -22.44
C PRO A 50 3.80 -4.79 -21.73
N VAL A 51 2.91 -4.79 -20.74
CA VAL A 51 2.52 -5.95 -19.93
C VAL A 51 1.00 -6.13 -20.03
N ASP A 52 0.54 -7.38 -19.98
CA ASP A 52 -0.90 -7.65 -19.92
C ASP A 52 -1.45 -7.27 -18.54
N ALA A 53 -2.44 -6.38 -18.51
CA ALA A 53 -3.04 -5.88 -17.28
C ALA A 53 -3.67 -7.00 -16.42
N ALA A 54 -4.27 -8.00 -17.06
CA ALA A 54 -4.88 -9.12 -16.35
C ALA A 54 -3.83 -10.08 -15.76
N GLU A 55 -2.69 -10.25 -16.45
CA GLU A 55 -1.54 -10.98 -15.91
C GLU A 55 -0.98 -10.29 -14.67
N LEU A 56 -0.75 -8.97 -14.74
CA LEU A 56 -0.27 -8.18 -13.58
C LEU A 56 -1.27 -8.25 -12.42
N ALA A 57 -2.55 -8.03 -12.68
CA ALA A 57 -3.58 -8.12 -11.66
C ALA A 57 -3.66 -9.52 -11.02
N SER A 58 -3.51 -10.58 -11.82
CA SER A 58 -3.45 -11.95 -11.29
C SER A 58 -2.24 -12.17 -10.37
N ALA A 59 -1.07 -11.61 -10.70
CA ALA A 59 0.13 -11.71 -9.88
C ALA A 59 -0.08 -10.97 -8.54
N MET A 60 -0.59 -9.74 -8.59
CA MET A 60 -0.91 -8.96 -7.40
C MET A 60 -1.96 -9.65 -6.53
N THR A 61 -3.04 -10.20 -7.11
CA THR A 61 -4.05 -10.96 -6.36
C THR A 61 -3.42 -12.12 -5.61
N ALA A 62 -2.50 -12.87 -6.25
CA ALA A 62 -1.78 -13.95 -5.59
C ALA A 62 -0.87 -13.44 -4.47
N ALA A 63 -0.23 -12.28 -4.66
CA ALA A 63 0.63 -11.64 -3.67
C ALA A 63 -0.10 -11.23 -2.38
N TYR A 64 -1.38 -10.87 -2.50
CA TYR A 64 -2.23 -10.46 -1.38
C TYR A 64 -2.98 -11.62 -0.70
N ALA A 65 -2.93 -12.85 -1.24
CA ALA A 65 -3.75 -13.97 -0.76
C ALA A 65 -3.55 -14.32 0.73
N ASP A 66 -2.32 -14.12 1.23
CA ASP A 66 -1.94 -14.40 2.63
C ASP A 66 -1.67 -13.12 3.45
N VAL A 67 -1.96 -11.93 2.89
CA VAL A 67 -1.72 -10.66 3.57
C VAL A 67 -2.88 -10.37 4.53
N THR A 68 -2.59 -10.34 5.82
CA THR A 68 -3.59 -10.08 6.87
C THR A 68 -3.71 -8.61 7.24
N SER A 69 -2.67 -7.81 6.97
CA SER A 69 -2.65 -6.38 7.28
C SER A 69 -1.60 -5.63 6.46
N ALA A 70 -1.69 -4.30 6.45
CA ALA A 70 -0.66 -3.41 5.92
C ALA A 70 -0.71 -2.06 6.63
N ARG A 71 0.45 -1.43 6.85
CA ARG A 71 0.52 0.01 7.11
C ARG A 71 0.31 0.78 5.82
N VAL A 72 -0.36 1.92 5.95
CA VAL A 72 -0.69 2.78 4.83
C VAL A 72 -0.39 4.22 5.18
N ALA A 73 0.08 4.99 4.21
CA ALA A 73 0.07 6.44 4.27
C ALA A 73 -0.35 6.98 2.91
N PHE A 74 -1.05 8.10 2.92
CA PHE A 74 -1.36 8.84 1.73
C PHE A 74 -1.01 10.30 1.92
N ASP A 75 -0.74 10.97 0.80
CA ASP A 75 -0.46 12.39 0.73
C ASP A 75 -1.10 12.96 -0.53
N VAL A 76 -1.72 14.13 -0.40
CA VAL A 76 -2.39 14.85 -1.46
C VAL A 76 -1.90 16.29 -1.46
N GLU A 77 -1.11 16.62 -2.47
CA GLU A 77 -0.60 17.97 -2.72
C GLU A 77 -1.47 18.68 -3.76
N GLY A 78 -1.38 20.01 -3.83
CA GLY A 78 -2.01 20.79 -4.90
C GLY A 78 -3.53 21.00 -4.76
N VAL A 79 -4.12 20.66 -3.60
CA VAL A 79 -5.54 20.91 -3.31
C VAL A 79 -5.77 22.24 -2.60
N ALA A 80 -6.95 22.82 -2.84
CA ALA A 80 -7.38 24.05 -2.17
C ALA A 80 -7.52 23.82 -0.66
N GLY A 81 -6.65 24.41 0.14
CA GLY A 81 -6.61 24.21 1.60
C GLY A 81 -5.25 23.75 2.14
N GLY A 82 -4.32 23.39 1.25
CA GLY A 82 -2.97 22.92 1.61
C GLY A 82 -2.79 21.44 1.35
N GLU A 83 -1.68 20.88 1.84
CA GLU A 83 -1.41 19.45 1.83
C GLU A 83 -2.41 18.71 2.73
N VAL A 84 -2.90 17.56 2.26
CA VAL A 84 -3.73 16.64 3.04
C VAL A 84 -3.00 15.31 3.09
N GLY A 85 -2.66 14.86 4.28
CA GLY A 85 -1.94 13.60 4.46
C GLY A 85 -2.60 12.73 5.50
N GLY A 86 -2.24 11.46 5.54
CA GLY A 86 -2.65 10.59 6.62
C GLY A 86 -1.84 9.31 6.68
N GLU A 87 -1.82 8.70 7.86
CA GLU A 87 -1.16 7.43 8.10
C GLU A 87 -2.03 6.52 8.95
N GLY A 88 -1.79 5.21 8.84
CA GLY A 88 -2.46 4.24 9.68
C GLY A 88 -2.26 2.82 9.23
N VAL A 89 -3.28 2.01 9.46
CA VAL A 89 -3.24 0.56 9.27
C VAL A 89 -4.55 0.02 8.73
N VAL A 90 -4.42 -0.98 7.87
CA VAL A 90 -5.54 -1.75 7.33
C VAL A 90 -5.36 -3.20 7.77
N SER A 91 -6.43 -3.81 8.25
CA SER A 91 -6.53 -5.21 8.65
C SER A 91 -7.55 -5.91 7.75
N TYR A 92 -7.13 -6.96 7.08
CA TYR A 92 -7.92 -7.77 6.16
C TYR A 92 -8.59 -8.98 6.85
N ASP A 93 -8.28 -9.22 8.13
CA ASP A 93 -8.90 -10.23 9.01
C ASP A 93 -10.35 -9.88 9.42
N ALA A 94 -11.15 -9.39 8.49
CA ALA A 94 -12.54 -9.02 8.74
C ALA A 94 -13.51 -10.18 8.45
N GLU A 95 -14.65 -10.19 9.14
CA GLU A 95 -15.71 -11.16 8.84
C GLU A 95 -16.24 -10.94 7.42
N ALA A 96 -16.47 -12.03 6.69
CA ALA A 96 -16.92 -11.98 5.30
C ALA A 96 -18.17 -11.09 5.15
N GLY A 97 -18.04 -10.03 4.33
CA GLY A 97 -19.12 -9.06 4.06
C GLY A 97 -19.07 -7.76 4.87
N THR A 98 -18.09 -7.58 5.77
CA THR A 98 -17.92 -6.32 6.54
C THR A 98 -16.83 -5.39 5.99
N GLY A 99 -16.01 -5.87 5.04
CA GLY A 99 -14.87 -5.12 4.49
C GLY A 99 -13.70 -5.04 5.48
N PRO A 100 -12.51 -4.59 5.05
CA PRO A 100 -11.35 -4.50 5.92
C PRO A 100 -11.57 -3.52 7.08
N ALA A 101 -10.93 -3.80 8.22
CA ALA A 101 -10.90 -2.86 9.33
C ALA A 101 -9.77 -1.84 9.12
N VAL A 102 -10.07 -0.56 9.23
CA VAL A 102 -9.16 0.54 8.85
C VAL A 102 -9.02 1.49 10.02
N GLY A 103 -7.80 1.85 10.40
CA GLY A 103 -7.54 2.92 11.35
C GLY A 103 -6.59 3.92 10.73
N LEU A 104 -7.06 5.15 10.51
CA LEU A 104 -6.29 6.23 9.87
C LEU A 104 -6.31 7.48 10.75
N THR A 105 -5.18 8.18 10.79
CA THR A 105 -5.10 9.56 11.25
C THR A 105 -4.87 10.43 10.04
N ILE A 106 -5.75 11.40 9.80
CA ILE A 106 -5.75 12.27 8.63
C ILE A 106 -5.50 13.69 9.11
N ASP A 107 -4.46 14.32 8.59
CA ASP A 107 -4.15 15.72 8.83
C ASP A 107 -4.58 16.54 7.61
N ALA A 108 -5.54 17.44 7.84
CA ALA A 108 -6.09 18.31 6.81
C ALA A 108 -6.38 19.70 7.39
N MET A 109 -5.99 20.76 6.67
CA MET A 109 -6.25 22.16 7.07
C MET A 109 -5.78 22.51 8.50
N GLY A 110 -4.71 21.87 8.97
CA GLY A 110 -4.19 22.05 10.33
C GLY A 110 -5.01 21.39 11.44
N GLN A 111 -5.91 20.48 11.08
CA GLN A 111 -6.69 19.65 12.00
C GLN A 111 -6.34 18.17 11.79
N SER A 112 -6.26 17.43 12.89
CA SER A 112 -6.09 15.98 12.86
C SER A 112 -7.45 15.31 13.10
N ILE A 113 -7.81 14.38 12.22
CA ILE A 113 -9.07 13.64 12.20
C ILE A 113 -8.73 12.17 12.31
N GLU A 114 -9.27 11.50 13.31
CA GLU A 114 -9.17 10.04 13.40
C GLU A 114 -10.33 9.41 12.64
N LEU A 115 -10.03 8.44 11.78
CA LEU A 115 -11.00 7.65 11.04
C LEU A 115 -10.82 6.19 11.43
N ARG A 116 -11.91 5.51 11.80
CA ARG A 116 -11.92 4.05 11.94
C ARG A 116 -13.05 3.45 11.14
N VAL A 117 -12.79 2.37 10.43
CA VAL A 117 -13.82 1.53 9.79
C VAL A 117 -13.74 0.18 10.46
N VAL A 118 -14.81 -0.24 11.14
CA VAL A 118 -14.88 -1.53 11.84
C VAL A 118 -16.31 -2.07 11.71
N ASP A 119 -16.45 -3.33 11.30
CA ASP A 119 -17.74 -4.03 11.16
C ASP A 119 -18.78 -3.25 10.31
N GLY A 120 -18.33 -2.60 9.23
CA GLY A 120 -19.20 -1.79 8.36
C GLY A 120 -19.65 -0.45 8.95
N VAL A 121 -19.10 -0.04 10.09
CA VAL A 121 -19.37 1.27 10.71
C VAL A 121 -18.16 2.18 10.55
N VAL A 122 -18.40 3.40 10.06
CA VAL A 122 -17.39 4.45 9.97
C VAL A 122 -17.45 5.31 11.21
N TYR A 123 -16.34 5.42 11.92
CA TYR A 123 -16.17 6.27 13.09
C TYR A 123 -15.23 7.42 12.78
N LEU A 124 -15.67 8.64 13.09
CA LEU A 124 -14.85 9.85 13.05
C LEU A 124 -14.57 10.31 14.47
N GLY A 125 -13.31 10.58 14.78
CA GLY A 125 -12.83 11.05 16.06
C GLY A 125 -12.23 12.46 15.97
N GLY A 126 -12.01 13.05 17.15
CA GLY A 126 -11.35 14.35 17.27
C GLY A 126 -12.31 15.55 17.30
N PRO A 127 -11.81 16.78 17.06
CA PRO A 127 -12.59 18.00 17.24
C PRO A 127 -13.86 18.07 16.37
N LEU A 128 -13.80 17.49 15.16
CA LEU A 128 -14.94 17.43 14.25
C LEU A 128 -16.06 16.55 14.81
N ALA A 129 -15.70 15.41 15.41
CA ALA A 129 -16.65 14.52 16.06
C ALA A 129 -17.36 15.20 17.23
N ALA A 130 -16.63 15.93 18.08
CA ALA A 130 -17.22 16.69 19.18
C ALA A 130 -18.20 17.76 18.70
N MET A 131 -17.94 18.38 17.54
CA MET A 131 -18.85 19.34 16.94
C MET A 131 -20.13 18.68 16.41
N LEU A 132 -20.02 17.53 15.73
CA LEU A 132 -21.14 16.83 15.11
C LEU A 132 -21.99 16.05 16.12
N GLY A 133 -21.33 15.39 17.08
CA GLY A 133 -21.92 14.50 18.08
C GLY A 133 -22.33 15.18 19.38
N GLY A 134 -22.44 16.51 19.40
CA GLY A 134 -22.90 17.25 20.60
C GLY A 134 -21.95 17.16 21.80
N GLY A 135 -20.64 17.07 21.55
CA GLY A 135 -19.59 16.99 22.56
C GLY A 135 -18.96 15.61 22.72
N SER A 136 -19.50 14.58 22.04
CA SER A 136 -18.93 13.24 22.06
C SER A 136 -17.60 13.18 21.31
N PRO A 137 -16.58 12.48 21.84
CA PRO A 137 -15.26 12.41 21.21
C PRO A 137 -15.26 11.61 19.90
N TRP A 138 -16.27 10.76 19.69
CA TRP A 138 -16.49 10.02 18.46
C TRP A 138 -17.90 10.19 17.95
N VAL A 139 -18.03 10.19 16.62
CA VAL A 139 -19.30 9.98 15.93
C VAL A 139 -19.20 8.75 15.07
N GLY A 140 -20.29 8.00 14.97
CA GLY A 140 -20.37 6.78 14.18
C GLY A 140 -21.45 6.88 13.11
N LEU A 141 -21.20 6.22 11.99
CA LEU A 141 -22.10 6.13 10.84
C LEU A 141 -22.14 4.68 10.38
N ASP A 142 -23.28 4.02 10.59
CA ASP A 142 -23.50 2.65 10.11
C ASP A 142 -23.86 2.68 8.62
N LEU A 143 -22.94 2.16 7.79
CA LEU A 143 -23.07 2.15 6.33
C LEU A 143 -24.21 1.25 5.83
N SER A 144 -24.69 0.32 6.66
CA SER A 144 -25.79 -0.58 6.31
C SER A 144 -27.17 0.06 6.49
N THR A 145 -27.26 1.12 7.28
CA THR A 145 -28.53 1.77 7.64
C THR A 145 -28.71 3.16 7.03
N VAL A 146 -27.62 3.75 6.54
CA VAL A 146 -27.64 5.12 6.04
C VAL A 146 -27.68 5.17 4.51
N ASP A 147 -28.56 6.01 3.99
CA ASP A 147 -28.64 6.30 2.57
C ASP A 147 -27.70 7.47 2.23
N LEU A 148 -26.51 7.16 1.73
CA LEU A 148 -25.52 8.15 1.28
C LEU A 148 -25.72 8.59 -0.18
N SER A 149 -26.79 8.14 -0.86
CA SER A 149 -27.04 8.52 -2.26
C SER A 149 -27.21 10.03 -2.45
N SER A 150 -27.73 10.71 -1.41
CA SER A 150 -27.85 12.18 -1.39
C SER A 150 -26.50 12.90 -1.39
N LEU A 151 -25.43 12.22 -0.97
CA LEU A 151 -24.05 12.68 -1.02
C LEU A 151 -23.28 12.12 -2.23
N GLY A 152 -23.94 11.31 -3.07
CA GLY A 152 -23.32 10.66 -4.23
C GLY A 152 -22.26 9.62 -3.85
N VAL A 153 -22.36 9.03 -2.64
CA VAL A 153 -21.42 8.02 -2.16
C VAL A 153 -22.16 6.70 -2.00
N ASP A 154 -21.64 5.64 -2.62
CA ASP A 154 -22.13 4.28 -2.36
C ASP A 154 -21.44 3.72 -1.09
N PRO A 155 -22.19 3.28 -0.07
CA PRO A 155 -21.60 2.79 1.18
C PRO A 155 -20.74 1.53 0.99
N GLY A 156 -21.10 0.65 0.04
CA GLY A 156 -20.32 -0.54 -0.28
C GLY A 156 -18.99 -0.22 -0.95
N GLN A 157 -18.97 0.82 -1.79
CA GLN A 157 -17.74 1.32 -2.41
C GLN A 157 -16.80 1.99 -1.39
N LEU A 158 -17.34 2.72 -0.41
CA LEU A 158 -16.52 3.33 0.65
C LEU A 158 -15.81 2.27 1.50
N ALA A 159 -16.48 1.16 1.80
CA ALA A 159 -15.86 0.02 2.48
C ALA A 159 -14.83 -0.69 1.58
N GLY A 160 -15.12 -0.82 0.28
CA GLY A 160 -14.22 -1.42 -0.71
C GLY A 160 -13.00 -0.56 -1.07
N ALA A 161 -13.03 0.76 -0.86
CA ALA A 161 -11.93 1.66 -1.20
C ALA A 161 -10.62 1.34 -0.45
N PHE A 162 -10.72 0.67 0.70
CA PHE A 162 -9.57 0.24 1.50
C PHE A 162 -9.20 -1.23 1.27
N ASP A 163 -9.87 -1.92 0.34
CA ASP A 163 -9.59 -3.29 -0.03
C ASP A 163 -8.55 -3.34 -1.19
N PRO A 164 -7.36 -3.92 -0.98
CA PRO A 164 -6.35 -4.05 -2.02
C PRO A 164 -6.86 -4.88 -3.20
N GLN A 165 -7.83 -5.78 -3.02
CA GLN A 165 -8.43 -6.53 -4.12
C GLN A 165 -9.21 -5.62 -5.07
N GLN A 166 -9.84 -4.56 -4.57
CA GLN A 166 -10.54 -3.58 -5.42
C GLN A 166 -9.54 -2.75 -6.22
N LEU A 167 -8.41 -2.38 -5.60
CA LEU A 167 -7.32 -1.71 -6.31
C LEU A 167 -6.71 -2.61 -7.40
N VAL A 168 -6.48 -3.89 -7.10
CA VAL A 168 -5.99 -4.86 -8.07
C VAL A 168 -6.98 -5.10 -9.20
N ALA A 169 -8.28 -5.17 -8.88
CA ALA A 169 -9.33 -5.29 -9.90
C ALA A 169 -9.35 -4.06 -10.84
N ALA A 170 -9.15 -2.86 -10.30
CA ALA A 170 -9.02 -1.63 -11.09
C ALA A 170 -7.78 -1.65 -12.00
N LEU A 171 -6.65 -2.18 -11.52
CA LEU A 171 -5.45 -2.35 -12.35
C LEU A 171 -5.67 -3.40 -13.44
N GLY A 172 -6.43 -4.45 -13.17
CA GLY A 172 -6.78 -5.47 -14.16
C GLY A 172 -7.70 -4.98 -15.28
N SER A 173 -8.42 -3.87 -15.06
CA SER A 173 -9.21 -3.18 -16.09
C SER A 173 -8.50 -2.00 -16.72
N ALA A 174 -7.20 -1.81 -16.43
CA ALA A 174 -6.40 -0.75 -17.04
C ALA A 174 -6.39 -0.85 -18.57
N ALA A 175 -6.35 0.30 -19.22
CA ALA A 175 -6.32 0.42 -20.68
C ALA A 175 -4.95 -0.02 -21.23
N ASP A 176 -3.88 0.35 -20.52
CA ASP A 176 -2.51 0.03 -20.86
C ASP A 176 -1.65 -0.09 -19.60
N VAL A 177 -0.67 -0.98 -19.63
CA VAL A 177 0.32 -1.18 -18.56
C VAL A 177 1.70 -1.31 -19.20
N GLU A 178 2.62 -0.42 -18.84
CA GLU A 178 4.01 -0.44 -19.26
C GLU A 178 4.91 -0.73 -18.06
N ARG A 179 5.80 -1.71 -18.18
CA ARG A 179 6.88 -1.96 -17.23
C ARG A 179 8.05 -1.05 -17.59
N ASP A 180 8.37 -0.14 -16.69
CA ASP A 180 9.39 0.89 -16.88
C ASP A 180 10.79 0.44 -16.42
N GLY A 181 10.87 -0.67 -15.69
CA GLY A 181 12.10 -1.23 -15.11
C GLY A 181 12.18 -0.99 -13.61
N GLU A 182 13.39 -1.12 -13.06
CA GLU A 182 13.61 -1.06 -11.62
C GLU A 182 13.88 0.37 -11.12
N GLU A 183 13.24 0.76 -10.02
CA GLU A 183 13.46 2.00 -9.27
C GLU A 183 13.86 1.67 -7.83
N THR A 184 14.84 2.37 -7.26
CA THR A 184 15.21 2.17 -5.85
C THR A 184 14.60 3.26 -4.97
N VAL A 185 13.71 2.88 -4.06
CA VAL A 185 13.05 3.76 -3.09
C VAL A 185 13.34 3.26 -1.68
N ASP A 186 13.77 4.14 -0.79
CA ASP A 186 14.12 3.81 0.61
C ASP A 186 15.09 2.61 0.79
N GLY A 187 15.92 2.34 -0.22
CA GLY A 187 16.89 1.25 -0.23
C GLY A 187 16.32 -0.11 -0.66
N GLU A 188 15.05 -0.16 -1.05
CA GLU A 188 14.38 -1.31 -1.66
C GLU A 188 14.35 -1.13 -3.19
N THR A 189 14.70 -2.18 -3.94
CA THR A 189 14.57 -2.18 -5.40
C THR A 189 13.16 -2.62 -5.74
N LEU A 190 12.44 -1.77 -6.47
CA LEU A 190 11.03 -1.92 -6.81
C LEU A 190 10.87 -1.98 -8.32
N GLU A 191 9.91 -2.75 -8.80
CA GLU A 191 9.53 -2.72 -10.21
C GLU A 191 8.55 -1.58 -10.46
N ARG A 192 8.89 -0.70 -11.39
CA ARG A 192 8.09 0.45 -11.76
C ARG A 192 7.20 0.12 -12.95
N TYR A 193 5.93 0.48 -12.81
CA TYR A 193 4.92 0.38 -13.84
C TYR A 193 4.26 1.73 -14.07
N THR A 194 4.05 2.08 -15.34
CA THR A 194 3.12 3.12 -15.75
C THR A 194 1.80 2.44 -16.14
N VAL A 195 0.72 2.82 -15.48
CA VAL A 195 -0.61 2.24 -15.67
C VAL A 195 -1.54 3.34 -16.18
N THR A 196 -2.16 3.13 -17.33
CA THR A 196 -3.14 4.06 -17.89
C THR A 196 -4.54 3.53 -17.62
N VAL A 197 -5.36 4.30 -16.90
CA VAL A 197 -6.75 3.95 -16.58
C VAL A 197 -7.71 4.86 -17.33
N ASP A 198 -8.70 4.24 -17.98
CA ASP A 198 -9.76 4.98 -18.65
C ASP A 198 -10.70 5.66 -17.65
N PRO A 199 -11.20 6.87 -17.96
CA PRO A 199 -12.19 7.56 -17.14
C PRO A 199 -13.44 6.74 -16.81
N SER A 200 -13.84 5.85 -17.72
CA SER A 200 -15.00 4.98 -17.51
C SER A 200 -14.75 3.93 -16.43
N ALA A 201 -13.53 3.41 -16.32
CA ALA A 201 -13.16 2.46 -15.26
C ALA A 201 -13.10 3.17 -13.89
N LEU A 202 -12.61 4.42 -13.85
CA LEU A 202 -12.67 5.25 -12.65
C LEU A 202 -14.12 5.56 -12.23
N ALA A 203 -15.02 5.74 -13.21
CA ALA A 203 -16.44 5.95 -12.95
C ALA A 203 -17.15 4.74 -12.33
N GLU A 204 -16.65 3.52 -12.55
CA GLU A 204 -17.18 2.31 -11.91
C GLU A 204 -16.72 2.18 -10.45
N LEU A 205 -15.54 2.72 -10.12
CA LEU A 205 -15.01 2.79 -8.76
C LEU A 205 -15.68 3.90 -7.94
N VAL A 206 -15.98 5.03 -8.58
CA VAL A 206 -16.64 6.19 -7.96
C VAL A 206 -17.87 6.60 -8.78
N PRO A 207 -18.96 5.81 -8.74
CA PRO A 207 -20.20 6.17 -9.41
C PRO A 207 -20.69 7.53 -8.89
N ASP A 208 -21.15 8.39 -9.80
CA ASP A 208 -21.60 9.77 -9.52
C ASP A 208 -20.52 10.83 -9.21
N ALA A 209 -19.23 10.51 -9.32
CA ALA A 209 -18.17 11.53 -9.42
C ALA A 209 -18.21 12.31 -10.75
N GLY A 210 -19.27 12.19 -11.55
CA GLY A 210 -19.33 12.43 -13.00
C GLY A 210 -18.68 13.72 -13.54
N ALA A 211 -18.74 14.85 -12.84
CA ALA A 211 -18.10 16.10 -13.26
C ALA A 211 -16.70 16.34 -12.64
N ALA A 212 -16.33 15.55 -11.63
CA ALA A 212 -15.04 15.54 -10.95
C ALA A 212 -14.09 14.47 -11.51
N LEU A 213 -14.61 13.49 -12.26
CA LEU A 213 -13.78 12.51 -12.96
C LEU A 213 -13.05 13.18 -14.13
N PRO A 214 -11.76 12.87 -14.34
CA PRO A 214 -11.03 13.36 -15.50
C PRO A 214 -11.67 12.84 -16.79
N THR A 215 -11.76 13.70 -17.81
CA THR A 215 -12.32 13.32 -19.12
C THR A 215 -11.31 12.63 -20.02
N GLU A 216 -10.04 12.65 -19.62
CA GLU A 216 -8.90 12.05 -20.32
C GLU A 216 -8.36 10.89 -19.47
N PRO A 217 -7.73 9.88 -20.09
CA PRO A 217 -7.05 8.81 -19.37
C PRO A 217 -6.11 9.35 -18.31
N VAL A 218 -6.07 8.65 -17.17
CA VAL A 218 -5.20 9.00 -16.05
C VAL A 218 -4.03 8.03 -16.04
N GLU A 219 -2.82 8.57 -15.99
CA GLU A 219 -1.62 7.79 -15.74
C GLU A 219 -1.39 7.68 -14.23
N LEU A 220 -1.10 6.45 -13.79
CA LEU A 220 -0.67 6.13 -12.46
C LEU A 220 0.73 5.50 -12.55
N THR A 221 1.61 5.89 -11.65
CA THR A 221 2.86 5.18 -11.40
C THR A 221 2.63 4.19 -10.26
N ALA A 222 2.84 2.90 -10.51
CA ALA A 222 2.84 1.86 -9.48
C ALA A 222 4.25 1.33 -9.27
N LEU A 223 4.70 1.27 -8.01
CA LEU A 223 5.94 0.62 -7.61
C LEU A 223 5.59 -0.67 -6.85
N LEU A 224 6.04 -1.81 -7.38
CA LEU A 224 5.80 -3.13 -6.80
C LEU A 224 7.08 -3.70 -6.18
N ASP A 225 6.96 -4.44 -5.09
CA ASP A 225 8.08 -5.23 -4.54
C ASP A 225 8.29 -6.54 -5.32
N ASP A 226 9.34 -7.29 -4.97
CA ASP A 226 9.67 -8.60 -5.56
C ASP A 226 8.55 -9.66 -5.44
N ALA A 227 7.56 -9.42 -4.58
CA ALA A 227 6.41 -10.29 -4.39
C ALA A 227 5.16 -9.79 -5.14
N ASP A 228 5.29 -8.78 -6.01
CA ASP A 228 4.19 -8.13 -6.73
C ASP A 228 3.19 -7.38 -5.82
N ARG A 229 3.63 -6.90 -4.65
CA ARG A 229 2.80 -6.06 -3.76
C ARG A 229 3.08 -4.58 -3.97
N LEU A 230 2.04 -3.76 -3.86
CA LEU A 230 2.10 -2.33 -4.14
C LEU A 230 2.78 -1.54 -3.02
N ARG A 231 3.98 -1.04 -3.25
CA ARG A 231 4.74 -0.23 -2.27
C ARG A 231 4.38 1.24 -2.36
N GLN A 232 4.14 1.73 -3.57
CA GLN A 232 3.74 3.10 -3.81
C GLN A 232 2.86 3.19 -5.06
N LEU A 233 1.83 4.04 -5.00
CA LEU A 233 1.04 4.47 -6.14
C LEU A 233 1.04 6.00 -6.17
N THR A 234 1.40 6.58 -7.31
CA THR A 234 1.38 8.03 -7.51
C THR A 234 0.53 8.37 -8.73
N THR A 235 -0.29 9.41 -8.63
CA THR A 235 -1.09 9.90 -9.76
C THR A 235 -1.35 11.40 -9.65
N ASP A 236 -1.42 12.06 -10.80
CA ASP A 236 -1.74 13.48 -10.90
C ASP A 236 -3.17 13.64 -11.46
N LEU A 237 -4.03 14.27 -10.67
CA LEU A 237 -5.44 14.46 -10.99
C LEU A 237 -5.71 15.93 -11.32
N PRO A 238 -6.19 16.24 -12.54
CA PRO A 238 -6.61 17.61 -12.86
C PRO A 238 -7.86 17.97 -12.07
N LEU A 239 -7.82 19.10 -11.37
CA LEU A 239 -8.94 19.63 -10.62
C LEU A 239 -9.82 20.54 -11.50
N PRO A 240 -11.14 20.62 -11.24
CA PRO A 240 -12.02 21.56 -11.92
C PRO A 240 -11.62 23.04 -11.77
N THR A 241 -10.81 23.37 -10.75
CA THR A 241 -10.25 24.70 -10.52
C THR A 241 -9.13 25.07 -11.51
N GLY A 242 -8.66 24.11 -12.31
CA GLY A 242 -7.53 24.26 -13.24
C GLY A 242 -6.16 23.99 -12.62
N GLU A 243 -6.12 23.63 -11.34
CA GLU A 243 -4.93 23.12 -10.65
C GLU A 243 -4.81 21.60 -10.83
N THR A 244 -3.65 21.04 -10.47
CA THR A 244 -3.43 19.58 -10.47
C THR A 244 -3.14 19.15 -9.05
N ALA A 245 -3.90 18.17 -8.56
CA ALA A 245 -3.62 17.51 -7.29
C ALA A 245 -2.70 16.31 -7.53
N SER A 246 -1.65 16.17 -6.73
CA SER A 246 -0.77 14.99 -6.78
C SER A 246 -1.11 14.09 -5.60
N LEU A 247 -1.51 12.86 -5.88
CA LEU A 247 -1.81 11.84 -4.87
C LEU A 247 -0.64 10.86 -4.81
N THR A 248 -0.11 10.61 -3.62
CA THR A 248 0.83 9.52 -3.34
C THR A 248 0.28 8.63 -2.25
N LEU A 249 0.06 7.36 -2.56
CA LEU A 249 -0.29 6.29 -1.62
C LEU A 249 0.92 5.40 -1.41
N ARG A 250 1.23 5.04 -0.16
CA ARG A 250 2.32 4.13 0.21
C ARG A 250 1.78 3.02 1.09
N LEU A 251 2.22 1.79 0.86
CA LEU A 251 1.88 0.64 1.70
C LEU A 251 3.14 -0.11 2.14
N TRP A 252 3.19 -0.48 3.42
CA TRP A 252 4.30 -1.24 3.97
C TRP A 252 3.96 -2.07 5.19
N ASP A 253 4.96 -2.74 5.76
CA ASP A 253 4.82 -3.62 6.92
C ASP A 253 3.67 -4.64 6.79
N TYR A 254 3.58 -5.30 5.63
CA TYR A 254 2.57 -6.32 5.36
C TYR A 254 2.60 -7.47 6.37
N GLY A 255 1.43 -7.88 6.86
CA GLY A 255 1.27 -8.99 7.79
C GLY A 255 1.72 -8.69 9.22
N THR A 256 1.73 -7.42 9.62
CA THR A 256 1.94 -7.05 11.03
C THR A 256 0.71 -7.35 11.89
N ASP A 257 0.89 -7.76 13.15
CA ASP A 257 -0.19 -7.90 14.12
C ASP A 257 -0.76 -6.51 14.46
N ALA A 258 -1.68 -6.02 13.64
CA ALA A 258 -2.37 -4.77 13.83
C ALA A 258 -3.86 -5.02 13.90
N THR A 259 -4.46 -4.67 15.04
CA THR A 259 -5.90 -4.76 15.25
C THR A 259 -6.47 -3.36 15.26
N VAL A 260 -7.50 -3.14 14.44
CA VAL A 260 -8.30 -1.91 14.47
C VAL A 260 -9.57 -2.21 15.25
N GLU A 261 -9.78 -1.49 16.35
CA GLU A 261 -10.96 -1.67 17.21
C GLU A 261 -11.90 -0.46 17.13
N ALA A 262 -13.20 -0.74 17.20
CA ALA A 262 -14.22 0.29 17.31
C ALA A 262 -13.98 1.14 18.58
N PRO A 263 -14.30 2.44 18.56
CA PRO A 263 -14.25 3.26 19.76
C PRO A 263 -15.22 2.74 20.84
N PRO A 264 -14.97 3.02 22.13
CA PRO A 264 -15.88 2.61 23.19
C PRO A 264 -17.29 3.14 22.96
N ALA A 265 -18.32 2.28 23.03
CA ALA A 265 -19.69 2.68 22.71
C ALA A 265 -20.23 3.86 23.56
N ALA A 266 -19.69 4.06 24.77
CA ALA A 266 -20.04 5.21 25.63
C ALA A 266 -19.51 6.56 25.11
N ASP A 267 -18.50 6.52 24.23
CA ASP A 267 -17.80 7.66 23.66
C ASP A 267 -18.30 8.00 22.24
N VAL A 268 -19.21 7.19 21.69
CA VAL A 268 -19.73 7.31 20.33
C VAL A 268 -21.13 7.90 20.33
N THR A 269 -21.37 8.88 19.47
CA THR A 269 -22.71 9.29 19.04
C THR A 269 -22.99 8.83 17.62
N LEU A 270 -23.96 7.94 17.47
CA LEU A 270 -24.44 7.43 16.20
C LEU A 270 -25.27 8.51 15.46
N LEU A 271 -24.92 8.80 14.20
CA LEU A 271 -25.47 9.91 13.41
C LEU A 271 -26.74 9.55 12.60
N ASP A 272 -27.04 8.26 12.49
CA ASP A 272 -28.22 7.64 11.87
C ASP A 272 -29.57 8.14 12.43
N GLY A 273 -29.56 8.93 13.53
CA GLY A 273 -30.76 9.57 14.10
C GLY A 273 -30.88 11.09 13.89
N ILE A 274 -29.96 11.75 13.17
CA ILE A 274 -29.93 13.22 13.06
C ILE A 274 -30.68 13.72 11.81
N PRO A 275 -31.61 14.71 11.93
CA PRO A 275 -32.31 15.26 10.77
C PRO A 275 -31.32 15.83 9.74
N GLY A 276 -31.29 15.22 8.54
CA GLY A 276 -30.30 15.47 7.49
C GLY A 276 -29.58 14.19 7.04
N PHE A 277 -29.51 13.18 7.91
CA PHE A 277 -29.10 11.80 7.61
C PHE A 277 -30.34 10.93 7.83
N THR A 278 -31.21 10.83 6.82
CA THR A 278 -32.40 10.00 6.96
C THR A 278 -32.04 8.55 6.71
N THR A 279 -32.26 7.69 7.70
CA THR A 279 -32.38 6.24 7.50
C THR A 279 -33.59 5.98 6.59
N SER A 280 -33.40 5.21 5.51
CA SER A 280 -34.50 4.70 4.69
C SER A 280 -35.18 3.51 5.36
#